data_AF-A0A9Q1EL70-F1
#
_entry.id   AF-A0A9Q1EL70-F1
#
_cell.length_a   1.000
_cell.length_b   1.000
_cell.length_c   1.000
_cell.angle_alpha   90.00
_cell.angle_beta   90.00
_cell.angle_gamma   90.00
#
_symmetry.space_group_name_H-M   'P 1'
#
loop_
_entity.id
_entity.type
_entity.pdbx_description
1 polymer ?
#
loop_
_entity_poly.entity_id
_entity_poly.type
_entity_poly.pdbx_seq_one_letter_code
_entity_poly.pdbx_strand_id
1 'polypeptide(L)'
;MGTADQKIQSETMNCDINARLAPPPQNESLERQMRETEENFAMEGSNYQDSIARLEDDIRTMKDEMARHLREYQDLLNVKMALDIEIATYRKLLEGEESRITTPLPNLSSFNLRESMMMEARPMIDNVSKKVVIKTIETRDGHVINESTQHHDDLE
;
A
#
# COMPACT_ATOMS: atom_id res chain seq x y z
N MET A 1 -67.60 28.25 53.66
CA MET A 1 -67.57 28.37 52.19
C MET A 1 -66.24 28.93 51.66
N GLY A 2 -65.60 29.93 52.30
CA GLY A 2 -64.42 30.60 51.70
C GLY A 2 -63.09 29.83 51.57
N THR A 3 -62.85 28.76 52.31
CA THR A 3 -61.56 28.03 52.29
C THR A 3 -61.39 27.09 51.10
N ALA A 4 -62.49 26.49 50.62
CA ALA A 4 -62.47 25.64 49.44
C ALA A 4 -62.27 26.47 48.16
N ASP A 5 -62.96 27.61 48.06
CA ASP A 5 -62.82 28.56 46.94
C ASP A 5 -61.38 29.10 46.85
N GLN A 6 -60.76 29.45 47.99
CA GLN A 6 -59.35 29.87 48.02
C GLN A 6 -58.38 28.78 47.54
N LYS A 7 -58.63 27.51 47.87
CA LYS A 7 -57.78 26.39 47.45
C LYS A 7 -57.87 26.14 45.94
N ILE A 8 -59.09 26.17 45.40
CA ILE A 8 -59.34 26.04 43.96
C ILE A 8 -58.71 27.22 43.20
N GLN A 9 -58.83 28.44 43.72
CA GLN A 9 -58.20 29.63 43.12
C GLN A 9 -56.68 29.48 43.07
N SER A 10 -56.05 28.99 44.15
CA SER A 10 -54.60 28.75 44.19
C SER A 10 -54.16 27.64 43.22
N GLU A 11 -54.92 26.55 43.11
CA GLU A 11 -54.63 25.46 42.17
C GLU A 11 -54.78 25.92 40.71
N THR A 12 -55.79 26.74 40.44
CA THR A 12 -56.01 27.33 39.10
C THR A 12 -54.87 28.27 38.71
N MET A 13 -54.47 29.17 39.62
CA MET A 13 -53.34 30.08 39.39
C MET A 13 -52.02 29.31 39.19
N ASN A 14 -51.81 28.20 39.90
CA ASN A 14 -50.64 27.34 39.70
C ASN A 14 -50.64 26.66 38.31
N CYS A 15 -51.81 26.20 37.83
CA CYS A 15 -51.93 25.66 36.48
C CYS A 15 -51.62 26.73 35.41
N ASP A 16 -52.16 27.94 35.57
CA ASP A 16 -51.93 29.05 34.63
C ASP A 16 -50.46 29.48 34.59
N ILE A 17 -49.80 29.52 35.75
CA ILE A 17 -48.36 29.80 35.85
C ILE A 17 -47.55 28.70 35.15
N ASN A 18 -47.86 27.42 35.39
CA ASN A 18 -47.18 26.30 34.74
C ASN A 18 -47.37 26.31 33.22
N ALA A 19 -48.57 26.63 32.74
CA ALA A 19 -48.86 26.76 31.31
C ALA A 19 -48.10 27.93 30.66
N ARG A 20 -47.91 29.03 31.39
CA ARG A 20 -47.12 30.19 30.93
C ARG A 20 -45.61 29.98 31.00
N LEU A 21 -45.14 29.13 31.92
CA LEU A 21 -43.72 28.77 32.07
C LEU A 21 -43.31 27.61 31.15
N ALA A 22 -44.26 26.85 30.62
CA ALA A 22 -43.99 25.83 29.63
C ALA A 22 -43.39 26.46 28.37
N PRO A 23 -42.27 25.91 27.83
CA PRO A 23 -41.70 26.42 26.59
C PRO A 23 -42.73 26.32 25.46
N PRO A 24 -42.72 27.26 24.51
CA PRO A 24 -43.60 27.19 23.35
C PRO A 24 -43.41 25.83 22.64
N PRO A 25 -44.48 25.15 22.20
CA PRO A 25 -44.37 23.85 21.53
C PRO A 25 -43.50 23.91 20.27
N GLN A 26 -43.40 25.09 19.65
CA GLN A 26 -42.49 25.36 18.53
C GLN A 26 -41.01 25.22 18.95
N ASN A 27 -40.62 25.75 20.11
CA ASN A 27 -39.25 25.65 20.60
C ASN A 27 -38.90 24.20 20.95
N GLU A 28 -39.80 23.46 21.59
CA GLU A 28 -39.59 22.05 21.90
C GLU A 28 -39.42 21.21 20.62
N SER A 29 -40.22 21.49 19.58
CA SER A 29 -40.10 20.82 18.29
C SER A 29 -38.77 21.13 17.57
N LEU A 30 -38.32 22.39 17.62
CA LEU A 30 -37.07 22.82 17.03
C LEU A 30 -35.87 22.20 17.75
N GLU A 31 -35.88 22.18 19.08
CA GLU A 31 -34.81 21.53 19.86
C GLU A 31 -34.74 20.02 19.61
N ARG A 32 -35.90 19.37 19.47
CA ARG A 32 -35.95 17.96 19.13
C ARG A 32 -35.36 17.71 17.73
N GLN A 33 -35.73 18.53 16.75
CA GLN A 33 -35.20 18.43 15.40
C GLN A 33 -33.68 18.69 15.38
N MET A 34 -33.19 19.67 16.14
CA MET A 34 -31.74 19.92 16.27
C MET A 34 -31.01 18.69 16.81
N ARG A 35 -31.48 18.11 17.93
CA ARG A 35 -30.88 16.91 18.51
C ARG A 35 -30.86 15.73 17.54
N GLU A 36 -31.97 15.50 16.82
CA GLU A 36 -32.06 14.45 15.82
C GLU A 36 -31.06 14.67 14.67
N THR A 37 -30.92 15.91 14.19
CA THR A 37 -29.93 16.22 13.15
C THR A 37 -28.50 16.04 13.66
N GLU A 38 -28.19 16.45 14.88
CA GLU A 38 -26.86 16.28 15.49
C GLU A 38 -26.51 14.80 15.64
N GLU A 39 -27.43 13.97 16.12
CA GLU A 39 -27.25 12.52 16.25
C GLU A 39 -27.04 11.85 14.88
N ASN A 40 -27.83 12.24 13.88
CA ASN A 40 -27.69 11.74 12.52
C ASN A 40 -26.31 12.09 11.93
N PHE A 41 -25.85 13.34 12.09
CA PHE A 41 -24.53 13.75 11.62
C PHE A 41 -23.40 13.04 12.37
N ALA A 42 -23.54 12.82 13.68
CA ALA A 42 -22.57 12.07 14.46
C ALA A 42 -22.46 10.62 13.98
N MET A 43 -23.60 9.97 13.70
CA MET A 43 -23.65 8.62 13.14
C MET A 43 -23.03 8.56 11.74
N GLU A 44 -23.36 9.51 10.87
CA GLU A 44 -22.80 9.59 9.53
C GLU A 44 -21.28 9.79 9.57
N GLY A 45 -20.80 10.66 10.46
CA GLY A 45 -19.37 10.86 10.72
C GLY A 45 -18.66 9.57 11.15
N SER A 46 -19.28 8.80 12.06
CA SER A 46 -18.75 7.49 12.47
C SER A 46 -18.67 6.52 11.29
N ASN A 47 -19.72 6.44 10.47
CA ASN A 47 -19.76 5.56 9.31
C ASN A 47 -18.67 5.90 8.28
N TYR A 48 -18.39 7.19 8.07
CA TYR A 48 -17.29 7.62 7.22
C TYR A 48 -15.93 7.24 7.81
N GLN A 49 -15.72 7.44 9.11
CA GLN A 49 -14.48 7.03 9.78
C GLN A 49 -14.25 5.52 9.69
N ASP A 50 -15.29 4.71 9.90
CA ASP A 50 -15.20 3.26 9.75
C ASP A 50 -14.87 2.86 8.30
N SER A 51 -15.42 3.58 7.33
CA SER A 51 -15.14 3.34 5.92
C SER A 51 -13.70 3.70 5.54
N ILE A 52 -13.18 4.81 6.08
CA ILE A 52 -11.78 5.20 5.92
C ILE A 52 -10.88 4.12 6.52
N ALA A 53 -11.14 3.68 7.76
CA ALA A 53 -10.33 2.67 8.44
C ALA A 53 -10.28 1.34 7.67
N ARG A 54 -11.42 0.90 7.10
CA ARG A 54 -11.45 -0.30 6.24
C ARG A 54 -10.60 -0.11 4.97
N LEU A 55 -10.73 1.03 4.29
CA LEU A 55 -9.95 1.31 3.08
C LEU A 55 -8.44 1.38 3.38
N GLU A 56 -8.05 1.95 4.51
CA GLU A 56 -6.65 1.97 4.95
C GLU A 56 -6.12 0.55 5.20
N ASP A 57 -6.94 -0.34 5.76
CA ASP A 57 -6.58 -1.73 5.99
C ASP A 57 -6.44 -2.52 4.69
N ASP A 58 -7.36 -2.33 3.75
CA ASP A 58 -7.29 -2.91 2.41
C ASP A 58 -6.01 -2.46 1.69
N ILE A 59 -5.66 -1.18 1.78
CA ILE A 59 -4.41 -0.65 1.21
C ILE A 59 -3.18 -1.30 1.83
N ARG A 60 -3.16 -1.49 3.17
CA ARG A 60 -2.04 -2.17 3.84
C ARG A 60 -1.92 -3.61 3.38
N THR A 61 -3.04 -4.33 3.33
CA THR A 61 -3.10 -5.73 2.88
C THR A 61 -2.59 -5.87 1.45
N MET A 62 -3.07 -5.04 0.52
CA MET A 62 -2.62 -5.07 -0.87
C MET A 62 -1.13 -4.75 -1.03
N LYS A 63 -0.58 -3.84 -0.22
CA LYS A 63 0.87 -3.55 -0.22
C LYS A 63 1.69 -4.75 0.21
N ASP A 64 1.25 -5.47 1.24
CA ASP A 64 1.93 -6.67 1.73
C ASP A 64 1.85 -7.81 0.70
N GLU A 65 0.69 -7.98 0.05
CA GLU A 65 0.52 -8.92 -1.06
C GLU A 65 1.44 -8.60 -2.24
N MET A 66 1.53 -7.32 -2.62
CA MET A 66 2.43 -6.88 -3.68
C MET A 66 3.90 -7.16 -3.34
N ALA A 67 4.31 -6.91 -2.09
CA ALA A 67 5.66 -7.23 -1.63
C ALA A 67 5.93 -8.75 -1.64
N ARG A 68 4.92 -9.57 -1.29
CA ARG A 68 5.01 -11.03 -1.41
C ARG A 68 5.19 -11.46 -2.87
N HIS A 69 4.37 -10.97 -3.78
CA HIS A 69 4.47 -11.30 -5.20
C HIS A 69 5.81 -10.90 -5.83
N LEU A 70 6.38 -9.76 -5.42
CA LEU A 70 7.72 -9.36 -5.87
C LEU A 70 8.81 -10.36 -5.46
N ARG A 71 8.73 -10.90 -4.23
CA ARG A 71 9.66 -11.94 -3.76
C ARG A 71 9.49 -13.23 -4.55
N GLU A 72 8.26 -13.71 -4.70
CA GLU A 72 7.94 -14.92 -5.47
C GLU A 72 8.40 -14.81 -6.93
N TYR A 73 8.22 -13.64 -7.55
CA TYR A 73 8.69 -13.37 -8.90
C TYR A 73 10.22 -13.42 -9.00
N GLN A 74 10.94 -12.84 -8.02
CA GLN A 74 12.40 -12.88 -8.00
C GLN A 74 12.92 -14.31 -7.84
N ASP A 75 12.28 -15.13 -6.98
CA ASP A 75 12.63 -16.54 -6.82
C ASP A 75 12.41 -17.33 -8.11
N LEU A 76 11.29 -17.10 -8.80
CA LEU A 76 11.01 -17.72 -10.09
C LEU A 76 12.01 -17.28 -11.17
N LEU A 77 12.40 -16.00 -11.18
CA LEU A 77 13.42 -15.48 -12.09
C LEU A 77 14.77 -16.17 -11.86
N ASN A 78 15.16 -16.39 -10.60
CA ASN A 78 16.38 -17.11 -10.26
C ASN A 78 16.36 -18.54 -10.82
N VAL A 79 15.23 -19.25 -10.69
CA VAL A 79 15.05 -20.59 -11.30
C VAL A 79 15.17 -20.51 -12.81
N LYS A 80 14.55 -19.53 -13.46
CA LYS A 80 14.66 -19.34 -14.92
C LYS A 80 16.11 -19.13 -15.36
N MET A 81 16.87 -18.32 -14.63
CA MET A 81 18.29 -18.09 -14.92
C MET A 81 19.13 -19.37 -14.77
N ALA A 82 18.86 -20.17 -13.73
CA ALA A 82 19.52 -21.47 -13.57
C ALA A 82 19.23 -22.39 -14.78
N LEU A 83 17.96 -22.44 -15.23
CA LEU A 83 17.56 -23.22 -16.41
C LEU A 83 18.23 -22.72 -17.69
N ASP A 84 18.41 -21.41 -17.88
CA ASP A 84 19.14 -20.88 -19.04
C ASP A 84 20.59 -21.37 -19.07
N ILE A 85 21.26 -21.41 -17.92
CA ILE A 85 22.63 -21.92 -17.77
C ILE A 85 22.67 -23.43 -18.08
N GLU A 86 21.71 -24.20 -17.57
CA GLU A 86 21.60 -25.63 -17.86
C GLU A 86 21.43 -25.87 -19.36
N ILE A 87 20.51 -25.16 -20.01
CA ILE A 87 20.26 -25.27 -21.45
C ILE A 87 21.52 -24.93 -22.25
N ALA A 88 22.22 -23.86 -21.91
CA ALA A 88 23.48 -23.48 -22.57
C ALA A 88 24.55 -24.57 -22.42
N THR A 89 24.62 -25.19 -21.23
CA THR A 89 25.54 -26.30 -20.96
C THR A 89 25.18 -27.55 -21.78
N TYR A 90 23.89 -27.91 -21.83
CA TYR A 90 23.42 -29.04 -22.64
C TYR A 90 23.70 -28.84 -24.13
N ARG A 91 23.49 -27.64 -24.68
CA ARG A 91 23.83 -27.31 -26.08
C ARG A 91 25.32 -27.53 -26.36
N LYS A 92 26.20 -27.02 -25.50
CA LYS A 92 27.65 -27.16 -25.65
C LYS A 92 28.13 -28.62 -25.59
N LEU A 93 27.50 -29.45 -24.75
CA LEU A 93 27.82 -30.89 -24.69
C LEU A 93 27.43 -31.62 -25.97
N LEU A 94 26.27 -31.29 -26.55
CA LEU A 94 25.76 -31.90 -27.79
C LEU A 94 26.60 -31.52 -29.02
N GLU A 95 27.04 -30.27 -29.12
CA GLU A 95 27.97 -29.81 -30.19
C GLU A 95 29.28 -30.63 -30.22
N GLY A 96 29.76 -31.06 -29.05
CA GLY A 96 30.97 -31.89 -28.91
C GLY A 96 30.78 -33.36 -29.32
N GLU A 97 29.55 -33.89 -29.33
CA GLU A 97 29.27 -35.25 -29.78
C GLU A 97 29.09 -35.32 -31.31
N GLU A 98 28.43 -34.33 -31.91
CA GLU A 98 28.24 -34.25 -33.37
C GLU A 98 29.58 -34.13 -34.12
N SER A 99 30.57 -33.44 -33.54
CA SER A 99 31.92 -33.32 -34.10
C SER A 99 32.67 -34.67 -34.16
N ARG A 100 32.40 -35.61 -33.23
CA ARG A 100 33.01 -36.95 -33.23
C ARG A 100 32.33 -37.92 -34.20
N ILE A 101 31.06 -37.69 -34.50
CA ILE A 101 30.25 -38.55 -35.38
C ILE A 101 30.41 -38.15 -36.85
N THR A 102 30.65 -36.88 -37.14
CA THR A 102 30.74 -36.34 -38.51
C THR A 102 32.15 -36.32 -39.12
N THR A 103 33.20 -36.54 -38.32
CA THR A 103 34.57 -36.71 -38.83
C THR A 103 34.93 -38.20 -38.92
N PRO A 104 35.38 -38.72 -40.08
CA PRO A 104 35.94 -40.06 -40.13
C PRO A 104 37.21 -40.06 -39.29
N LEU A 105 37.21 -40.84 -38.22
CA LEU A 105 38.27 -40.95 -37.21
C LEU A 105 39.69 -40.93 -37.85
N PRO A 106 40.54 -39.92 -37.59
CA PRO A 106 41.98 -40.06 -37.71
C PRO A 106 42.59 -40.06 -36.31
N ASN A 107 43.03 -41.25 -35.89
CA ASN A 107 44.07 -41.51 -34.89
C ASN A 107 44.11 -40.64 -33.60
N LEU A 108 43.75 -41.26 -32.47
CA LEU A 108 43.84 -40.79 -31.08
C LEU A 108 45.30 -40.62 -30.60
N SER A 109 46.05 -39.62 -31.07
CA SER A 109 47.44 -39.42 -30.60
C SER A 109 47.82 -38.02 -30.10
N SER A 110 46.91 -37.04 -30.07
CA SER A 110 47.30 -35.68 -29.62
C SER A 110 46.20 -34.98 -28.82
N PHE A 111 46.01 -35.38 -27.57
CA PHE A 111 45.27 -34.58 -26.58
C PHE A 111 46.12 -33.36 -26.17
N ASN A 112 45.90 -32.21 -26.80
CA ASN A 112 46.25 -30.91 -26.23
C ASN A 112 45.00 -30.29 -25.60
N LEU A 113 44.61 -30.80 -24.42
CA LEU A 113 43.45 -30.32 -23.65
C LEU A 113 43.80 -29.15 -22.69
N ARG A 114 44.98 -28.53 -22.80
CA ARG A 114 45.45 -27.61 -21.76
C ARG A 114 45.20 -26.12 -22.02
N GLU A 115 44.92 -25.69 -23.26
CA GLU A 115 45.14 -24.27 -23.59
C GLU A 115 43.88 -23.41 -23.84
N SER A 116 42.68 -23.98 -23.98
CA SER A 116 41.45 -23.18 -24.20
C SER A 116 40.63 -22.86 -22.93
N MET A 117 41.14 -23.17 -21.73
CA MET A 117 40.44 -22.86 -20.46
C MET A 117 40.86 -21.55 -19.80
N MET A 118 41.59 -20.65 -20.49
CA MET A 118 42.02 -19.36 -19.92
C MET A 118 41.61 -18.15 -20.75
N MET A 119 40.36 -18.11 -21.21
CA MET A 119 39.70 -16.83 -21.43
C MET A 119 38.83 -16.56 -20.20
N GLU A 120 39.41 -15.76 -19.31
CA GLU A 120 38.81 -15.27 -18.07
C GLU A 120 37.30 -15.03 -18.21
N ALA A 121 36.49 -15.82 -17.52
CA ALA A 121 35.23 -15.33 -16.99
C ALA A 121 35.58 -14.37 -15.84
N ARG A 122 36.06 -13.17 -16.18
CA ARG A 122 35.99 -12.05 -15.24
C ARG A 122 34.51 -11.90 -14.91
N PRO A 123 34.08 -11.97 -13.64
CA PRO A 123 32.84 -11.29 -13.30
C PRO A 123 33.13 -9.82 -13.60
N MET A 124 32.58 -9.29 -14.70
CA MET A 124 32.37 -7.86 -14.78
C MET A 124 31.38 -7.56 -13.66
N ILE A 125 31.91 -7.29 -12.47
CA ILE A 125 31.27 -6.35 -11.57
C ILE A 125 31.39 -5.05 -12.35
N ASP A 126 30.39 -4.77 -13.18
CA ASP A 126 30.15 -3.41 -13.60
C ASP A 126 29.99 -2.66 -12.29
N ASN A 127 30.99 -1.84 -11.94
CA ASN A 127 30.83 -0.80 -10.95
C ASN A 127 29.81 0.17 -11.56
N VAL A 128 28.54 -0.20 -11.50
CA VAL A 128 27.43 0.72 -11.74
C VAL A 128 27.57 1.73 -10.62
N SER A 129 28.24 2.85 -10.90
CA SER A 129 28.22 4.02 -10.05
C SER A 129 26.74 4.39 -9.89
N LYS A 130 26.14 4.00 -8.76
CA LYS A 130 24.73 4.18 -8.49
C LYS A 130 24.53 5.65 -8.19
N LYS A 131 24.13 6.42 -9.20
CA LYS A 131 23.74 7.80 -9.01
C LYS A 131 22.50 7.87 -8.12
N VAL A 132 22.64 8.35 -6.88
CA VAL A 132 21.52 8.53 -5.97
C VAL A 132 20.82 9.85 -6.30
N VAL A 133 19.50 9.79 -6.49
CA VAL A 133 18.65 10.97 -6.70
C VAL A 133 17.72 11.10 -5.50
N ILE A 134 17.86 12.20 -4.76
CA ILE A 134 17.01 12.51 -3.62
C ILE A 134 15.93 13.47 -4.09
N LYS A 135 14.67 13.03 -4.03
CA LYS A 135 13.50 13.87 -4.26
C LYS A 135 12.88 14.27 -2.93
N THR A 136 12.79 15.57 -2.68
CA THR A 136 12.08 16.13 -1.53
C THR A 136 10.75 16.69 -2.01
N ILE A 137 9.65 16.17 -1.46
CA ILE A 137 8.29 16.59 -1.77
C ILE A 137 7.68 17.22 -0.51
N GLU A 138 7.34 18.50 -0.58
CA GLU A 138 6.57 19.18 0.45
C GLU A 138 5.09 19.16 0.06
N THR A 139 4.24 18.65 0.96
CA THR A 139 2.79 18.61 0.75
C THR A 139 2.08 19.42 1.82
N ARG A 140 1.02 20.14 1.43
CA ARG A 140 0.08 20.82 2.33
C ARG A 140 -1.34 20.50 1.86
N ASP A 141 -2.19 20.04 2.77
CA ASP A 141 -3.58 19.67 2.50
C ASP A 141 -3.72 18.69 1.31
N GLY A 142 -2.81 17.72 1.24
CA GLY A 142 -2.79 16.70 0.17
C GLY A 142 -2.27 17.18 -1.18
N HIS A 143 -1.92 18.45 -1.33
CA HIS A 143 -1.38 19.02 -2.56
C HIS A 143 0.13 19.21 -2.46
N VAL A 144 0.86 18.84 -3.51
CA VAL A 144 2.30 19.09 -3.61
C VAL A 144 2.51 20.59 -3.80
N ILE A 145 3.14 21.22 -2.82
CA ILE A 145 3.43 22.67 -2.85
C ILE A 145 4.87 22.96 -3.28
N ASN A 146 5.77 21.97 -3.18
CA ASN A 146 7.16 22.10 -3.60
C ASN A 146 7.75 20.73 -3.95
N GLU A 147 8.48 20.64 -5.06
CA GLU A 147 9.27 19.47 -5.45
C GLU A 147 10.70 19.93 -5.77
N SER A 148 11.67 19.37 -5.05
CA SER A 148 13.09 19.57 -5.32
C SER A 148 13.78 18.24 -5.57
N THR A 149 14.59 18.18 -6.62
CA THR A 149 15.38 17.00 -6.98
C THR A 149 16.87 17.34 -6.85
N GLN A 150 17.57 16.65 -5.95
CA GLN A 150 19.01 16.79 -5.76
C GLN A 150 19.73 15.52 -6.23
N HIS A 151 20.76 15.71 -7.05
CA HIS A 151 21.68 14.65 -7.45
C HIS A 151 22.85 14.61 -6.48
N HIS A 152 23.08 13.46 -5.86
CA HIS A 152 24.31 13.20 -5.12
C HIS A 152 25.17 12.28 -5.98
N ASP A 153 26.26 12.83 -6.50
CA ASP A 153 27.30 12.04 -7.14
C ASP A 153 28.28 11.68 -6.01
N ASP A 154 28.29 10.40 -5.61
CA ASP A 154 29.29 9.89 -4.68
C ASP A 154 30.67 10.11 -5.31
N LEU A 155 31.44 11.05 -4.77
CA LEU A 155 32.87 11.20 -5.04
C LEU A 155 33.57 10.02 -4.36
N GLU A 156 33.73 8.92 -5.09
CA GLU A 156 34.75 7.90 -4.80
C GLU A 156 36.07 8.29 -5.49
#